data_AF-A0A3B8Q3G9-F1
#
_entry.id   AF-A0A3B8Q3G9-F1
#
_cell.length_a   1.000
_cell.length_b   1.000
_cell.length_c   1.000
_cell.angle_alpha   90.00
_cell.angle_beta   90.00
_cell.angle_gamma   90.00
#
_symmetry.space_group_name_H-M   'P 1'
#
loop_
_entity.id
_entity.type
_entity.pdbx_description
1 polymer ?
#
loop_
_entity_poly.entity_id
_entity_poly.type
_entity_poly.pdbx_seq_one_letter_code
_entity_poly.pdbx_strand_id
1 'polypeptide(L)'
;MKVGAVRDAYLARIKEFQESLFQPAKIAKLVDQVAGLIRPVVEQEGDDMLKRFDQAVAGKTAEPAEGGPGMRFGMGNGKPVMVFARERYQSVADQLAGKSEGIPLGGGPGGGRGPGGRGGGMRNFGPGNLLGPAVVKAADADQNGAVTAQEFTALANRWFSEWDKEKTGELKQAEVAAGLNALIPPPNFGGPPPP
;
A
#
# COMPACT_ATOMS: atom_id res chain seq x y z
N MET A 1 20.86 6.18 5.48
CA MET A 1 21.35 7.52 5.86
C MET A 1 22.85 7.58 5.59
N LYS A 2 23.34 8.58 4.83
CA LYS A 2 24.73 8.58 4.31
C LYS A 2 25.77 9.20 5.26
N VAL A 3 25.35 10.06 6.20
CA VAL A 3 26.24 10.72 7.15
C VAL A 3 26.34 9.89 8.43
N GLY A 4 27.54 9.39 8.75
CA GLY A 4 27.78 8.46 9.86
C GLY A 4 27.33 8.99 11.22
N ALA A 5 27.78 10.20 11.61
CA ALA A 5 27.42 10.80 12.90
C ALA A 5 25.89 10.98 13.06
N VAL A 6 25.19 11.36 12.00
CA VAL A 6 23.71 11.52 12.03
C VAL A 6 23.03 10.15 12.15
N ARG A 7 23.53 9.14 11.43
CA ARG A 7 23.01 7.76 11.52
C ARG A 7 23.16 7.23 12.95
N ASP A 8 24.33 7.42 13.55
CA ASP A 8 24.62 6.86 14.87
C ASP A 8 23.79 7.56 15.95
N ALA A 9 23.64 8.89 15.87
CA ALA A 9 22.73 9.64 16.74
C ALA A 9 21.25 9.24 16.58
N TYR A 10 20.81 9.00 15.34
CA TYR A 10 19.47 8.51 15.05
C TYR A 10 19.22 7.13 15.68
N LEU A 11 20.13 6.18 15.47
CA LEU A 11 20.01 4.83 16.03
C LEU A 11 20.00 4.84 17.56
N ALA A 12 20.82 5.71 18.18
CA ALA A 12 20.81 5.89 19.63
C ALA A 12 19.43 6.36 20.14
N ARG A 13 18.79 7.32 19.45
CA ARG A 13 17.44 7.79 19.82
C ARG A 13 16.36 6.74 19.60
N ILE A 14 16.44 5.97 18.51
CA ILE A 14 15.49 4.87 18.29
C ILE A 14 15.63 3.81 19.38
N LYS A 15 16.85 3.49 19.81
CA LYS A 15 17.09 2.58 20.94
C LYS A 15 16.53 3.10 22.25
N GLU A 16 16.78 4.37 22.58
CA GLU A 16 16.22 5.02 23.77
C GLU A 16 14.69 4.99 23.78
N PHE A 17 14.06 5.26 22.63
CA PHE A 17 12.59 5.20 22.52
C PHE A 17 12.05 3.78 22.59
N GLN A 18 12.75 2.80 22.02
CA GLN A 18 12.42 1.38 22.21
C GLN A 18 12.40 1.03 23.68
N GLU A 19 13.40 1.42 24.46
CA GLU A 19 13.49 1.09 25.90
C GLU A 19 12.49 1.89 26.76
N SER A 20 11.84 2.93 26.22
CA SER A 20 10.97 3.83 26.99
C SER A 20 9.58 4.04 26.37
N LEU A 21 9.45 4.96 25.40
CA LEU A 21 8.20 5.44 24.84
C LEU A 21 7.45 4.37 24.05
N PHE A 22 8.17 3.54 23.29
CA PHE A 22 7.58 2.57 22.37
C PHE A 22 7.27 1.21 23.02
N GLN A 23 7.46 1.09 24.33
CA GLN A 23 7.11 -0.11 25.09
C GLN A 23 5.63 -0.47 24.88
N PRO A 24 5.30 -1.67 24.37
CA PRO A 24 3.91 -2.05 24.08
C PRO A 24 2.99 -1.97 25.30
N ALA A 25 3.50 -2.29 26.49
CA ALA A 25 2.75 -2.17 27.73
C ALA A 25 2.42 -0.70 28.08
N LYS A 26 3.33 0.23 27.79
CA LYS A 26 3.09 1.66 28.01
C LYS A 26 2.05 2.19 27.02
N ILE A 27 2.13 1.78 25.76
CA ILE A 27 1.13 2.12 24.74
C ILE A 27 -0.24 1.53 25.12
N ALA A 28 -0.30 0.29 25.59
CA ALA A 28 -1.54 -0.34 26.06
C ALA A 28 -2.22 0.50 27.15
N LYS A 29 -1.45 0.92 28.16
CA LYS A 29 -1.95 1.76 29.24
C LYS A 29 -2.51 3.09 28.73
N LEU A 30 -1.86 3.72 27.75
CA LEU A 30 -2.36 4.96 27.15
C LEU A 30 -3.66 4.72 26.36
N VAL A 31 -3.75 3.61 25.63
CA VAL A 31 -4.97 3.21 24.92
C VAL A 31 -6.11 2.99 25.92
N ASP A 32 -5.88 2.26 27.01
CA ASP A 32 -6.89 2.02 28.05
C ASP A 32 -7.36 3.33 28.71
N GLN A 33 -6.44 4.26 28.98
CA GLN A 33 -6.78 5.58 29.54
C GLN A 33 -7.67 6.39 28.60
N VAL A 34 -7.29 6.50 27.32
CA VAL A 34 -8.09 7.22 26.32
C VAL A 34 -9.42 6.50 26.12
N ALA A 35 -9.42 5.17 26.07
CA ALA A 35 -10.62 4.38 25.90
C ALA A 35 -11.62 4.62 27.05
N GLY A 36 -11.15 4.63 28.30
CA GLY A 36 -11.98 4.93 29.46
C GLY A 36 -12.62 6.32 29.41
N LEU A 37 -11.93 7.32 28.85
CA LEU A 37 -12.46 8.68 28.70
C LEU A 37 -13.56 8.79 27.65
N ILE A 38 -13.44 8.05 26.54
CA ILE A 38 -14.38 8.18 25.41
C ILE A 38 -15.49 7.12 25.41
N ARG A 39 -15.35 6.04 26.18
CA ARG A 39 -16.35 4.96 26.23
C ARG A 39 -17.78 5.44 26.52
N PRO A 40 -18.04 6.37 27.47
CA PRO A 40 -19.40 6.87 27.71
C PRO A 40 -20.03 7.60 26.53
N VAL A 41 -19.21 8.19 25.64
CA VAL A 41 -19.69 8.83 24.41
C VAL A 41 -20.01 7.75 23.38
N VAL A 42 -19.17 6.73 23.26
CA VAL A 42 -19.39 5.60 22.34
C VAL A 42 -20.64 4.79 22.73
N GLU A 43 -20.90 4.63 24.03
CA GLU A 43 -22.12 3.98 24.53
C GLU A 43 -23.41 4.66 24.03
N GLN A 44 -23.40 5.98 23.85
CA GLN A 44 -24.55 6.74 23.35
C GLN A 44 -24.82 6.51 21.86
N GLU A 45 -23.80 6.09 21.10
CA GLU A 45 -23.91 5.78 19.66
C GLU A 45 -24.53 4.40 19.39
N GLY A 46 -24.63 3.55 20.42
CA GLY A 46 -25.32 2.25 20.38
C GLY A 46 -24.41 1.03 20.55
N ASP A 47 -25.06 -0.11 20.82
CA ASP A 47 -24.40 -1.36 21.23
C ASP A 47 -23.42 -1.92 20.20
N ASP A 48 -23.74 -1.79 18.91
CA ASP A 48 -22.87 -2.25 17.82
C ASP A 48 -21.56 -1.46 17.76
N MET A 49 -21.64 -0.14 18.00
CA MET A 49 -20.45 0.72 18.04
C MET A 49 -19.61 0.41 19.29
N LEU A 50 -20.26 0.27 20.45
CA LEU A 50 -19.60 -0.10 21.70
C LEU A 50 -18.87 -1.44 21.58
N LYS A 51 -19.50 -2.45 20.97
CA LYS A 51 -18.90 -3.77 20.76
C LYS A 51 -17.65 -3.69 19.88
N ARG A 52 -17.70 -2.93 18.77
CA ARG A 52 -16.53 -2.73 17.89
C ARG A 52 -15.42 -1.97 18.59
N PHE A 53 -15.78 -0.98 19.40
CA PHE A 53 -14.85 -0.21 20.20
C PHE A 53 -14.12 -1.09 21.22
N ASP A 54 -14.85 -1.88 22.02
CA ASP A 54 -14.25 -2.78 23.02
C ASP A 54 -13.36 -3.84 22.35
N GLN A 55 -13.73 -4.33 21.15
CA GLN A 55 -12.88 -5.20 20.34
C GLN A 55 -11.59 -4.51 19.89
N ALA A 56 -11.67 -3.27 19.41
CA ALA A 56 -10.51 -2.51 18.96
C ALA A 56 -9.54 -2.20 20.12
N VAL A 57 -10.05 -1.83 21.29
CA VAL A 57 -9.27 -1.62 22.53
C VAL A 57 -8.56 -2.92 22.94
N ALA A 58 -9.26 -4.05 22.87
CA ALA A 58 -8.67 -5.38 23.11
C ALA A 58 -7.67 -5.83 22.02
N GLY A 59 -7.42 -5.00 20.99
CA GLY A 59 -6.52 -5.32 19.89
C GLY A 59 -7.04 -6.41 18.96
N LYS A 60 -8.35 -6.67 18.96
CA LYS A 60 -9.02 -7.58 18.04
C LYS A 60 -9.48 -6.81 16.81
N THR A 61 -9.32 -7.40 15.64
CA THR A 61 -9.92 -6.87 14.42
C THR A 61 -11.43 -7.16 14.49
N ALA A 62 -12.27 -6.11 14.47
CA ALA A 62 -13.71 -6.31 14.33
C ALA A 62 -14.00 -6.93 12.96
N GLU A 63 -14.91 -7.90 12.91
CA GLU A 63 -15.38 -8.43 11.63
C GLU A 63 -16.09 -7.33 10.83
N PRO A 64 -16.01 -7.36 9.49
CA PRO A 64 -16.73 -6.40 8.67
C PRO A 64 -18.21 -6.40 9.05
N ALA A 65 -18.77 -5.21 9.26
CA ALA A 65 -20.22 -5.07 9.30
C ALA A 65 -20.79 -5.61 7.98
N GLU A 66 -21.63 -6.65 8.03
CA GLU A 66 -22.41 -7.01 6.85
C GLU A 66 -23.33 -5.84 6.49
N GLY A 67 -23.17 -5.32 5.27
CA GLY A 67 -24.18 -4.50 4.59
C GLY A 67 -24.47 -3.12 5.21
N GLY A 68 -23.58 -2.15 4.99
CA GLY A 68 -23.87 -0.72 5.13
C GLY A 68 -23.60 0.02 3.82
N PRO A 69 -24.52 0.87 3.28
CA PRO A 69 -24.38 1.48 1.94
C PRO A 69 -23.14 2.38 1.73
N GLY A 70 -22.35 2.68 2.75
CA GLY A 70 -21.16 3.55 2.68
C GLY A 70 -19.79 2.86 2.84
N MET A 71 -19.73 1.56 3.17
CA MET A 71 -18.48 0.87 3.55
C MET A 71 -17.75 0.18 2.38
N ARG A 72 -18.09 0.50 1.12
CA ARG A 72 -17.48 -0.11 -0.08
C ARG A 72 -16.21 0.59 -0.58
N PHE A 73 -15.80 1.70 0.04
CA PHE A 73 -14.57 2.41 -0.30
C PHE A 73 -13.49 2.17 0.75
N GLY A 74 -12.72 1.09 0.60
CA GLY A 74 -11.28 0.99 0.92
C GLY A 74 -10.71 1.41 2.30
N MET A 75 -11.52 1.91 3.23
CA MET A 75 -11.16 2.30 4.61
C MET A 75 -11.64 1.27 5.64
N GLY A 76 -12.07 0.09 5.19
CA GLY A 76 -12.43 -1.01 6.07
C GLY A 76 -11.18 -1.77 6.53
N ASN A 77 -10.91 -1.72 7.84
CA ASN A 77 -10.02 -2.62 8.58
C ASN A 77 -8.52 -2.28 8.55
N GLY A 78 -8.15 -1.08 9.02
CA GLY A 78 -6.80 -0.86 9.54
C GLY A 78 -6.53 -1.82 10.72
N LYS A 79 -5.31 -2.38 10.82
CA LYS A 79 -4.93 -3.20 11.99
C LYS A 79 -5.13 -2.37 13.26
N PRO A 80 -5.72 -2.93 14.34
CA PRO A 80 -5.84 -2.22 15.60
C PRO A 80 -4.49 -1.70 16.07
N VAL A 81 -4.47 -0.52 16.70
CA VAL A 81 -3.24 0.14 17.15
C VAL A 81 -2.38 -0.77 18.04
N MET A 82 -3.02 -1.63 18.84
CA MET A 82 -2.32 -2.58 19.72
C MET A 82 -1.64 -3.73 18.97
N VAL A 83 -2.16 -4.12 17.80
CA VAL A 83 -1.49 -5.10 16.93
C VAL A 83 -0.28 -4.43 16.28
N PHE A 84 -0.48 -3.23 15.73
CA PHE A 84 0.59 -2.46 15.12
C PHE A 84 1.73 -2.17 16.10
N ALA A 85 1.43 -1.69 17.31
CA ALA A 85 2.44 -1.34 18.31
C ALA A 85 3.34 -2.53 18.66
N ARG A 86 2.76 -3.72 18.85
CA ARG A 86 3.52 -4.95 19.13
C ARG A 86 4.41 -5.37 17.97
N GLU A 87 3.83 -5.47 16.76
CA GLU A 87 4.57 -5.87 15.56
C GLU A 87 5.69 -4.88 15.22
N ARG A 88 5.43 -3.58 15.37
CA ARG A 88 6.43 -2.54 15.08
C ARG A 88 7.52 -2.47 16.13
N TYR A 89 7.20 -2.68 17.41
CA TYR A 89 8.21 -2.81 18.43
C TYR A 89 9.22 -3.90 18.07
N GLN A 90 8.72 -5.11 17.77
CA GLN A 90 9.57 -6.23 17.38
C GLN A 90 10.35 -5.95 16.09
N SER A 91 9.71 -5.39 15.06
CA SER A 91 10.36 -5.06 13.79
C SER A 91 11.51 -4.07 13.95
N VAL A 92 11.38 -3.08 14.85
CA VAL A 92 12.46 -2.13 15.13
C VAL A 92 13.56 -2.78 15.96
N ALA A 93 13.21 -3.59 16.96
CA ALA A 93 14.18 -4.34 17.75
C ALA A 93 15.06 -5.26 16.86
N ASP A 94 14.45 -5.96 15.91
CA ASP A 94 15.18 -6.83 14.97
C ASP A 94 16.07 -6.03 14.01
N GLN A 95 15.66 -4.82 13.60
CA GLN A 95 16.50 -3.92 12.80
C GLN A 95 17.70 -3.40 13.58
N LEU A 96 17.50 -2.97 14.84
CA LEU A 96 18.61 -2.53 15.70
C LEU A 96 19.58 -3.67 16.00
N ALA A 97 19.10 -4.91 16.08
CA ALA A 97 19.91 -6.11 16.27
C ALA A 97 20.58 -6.61 14.97
N GLY A 98 20.35 -5.95 13.83
CA GLY A 98 20.88 -6.36 12.53
C GLY A 98 20.27 -7.64 11.97
N LYS A 99 19.15 -8.12 12.53
CA LYS A 99 18.45 -9.34 12.08
C LYS A 99 17.52 -9.09 10.90
N SER A 100 17.19 -7.82 10.62
CA SER A 100 16.32 -7.40 9.53
C SER A 100 16.76 -6.04 9.01
N GLU A 101 16.62 -5.80 7.71
CA GLU A 101 16.82 -4.48 7.11
C GLU A 101 15.54 -3.61 7.15
N GLY A 102 14.44 -4.17 7.68
CA GLY A 102 13.13 -3.55 7.63
C GLY A 102 12.52 -3.59 6.22
N ILE A 103 11.39 -2.89 6.05
CA ILE A 103 10.76 -2.73 4.74
C ILE A 103 11.10 -1.31 4.26
N PRO A 104 11.86 -1.14 3.16
CA PRO A 104 12.17 0.18 2.65
C PRO A 104 10.88 0.87 2.17
N LEU A 105 10.64 2.10 2.64
CA LEU A 105 9.67 2.99 1.99
C LEU A 105 10.26 3.37 0.63
N GLY A 106 9.79 2.71 -0.43
CA GLY A 106 10.19 3.04 -1.81
C GLY A 106 10.91 1.93 -2.59
N GLY A 107 10.72 0.65 -2.24
CA GLY A 107 11.09 -0.44 -3.15
C GLY A 107 10.14 -0.48 -4.35
N GLY A 108 10.67 -0.22 -5.55
CA GLY A 108 9.96 -0.21 -6.82
C GLY A 108 9.29 -1.53 -7.24
N PRO A 109 8.80 -1.63 -8.49
CA PRO A 109 7.85 -2.65 -8.91
C PRO A 109 8.38 -4.06 -8.68
N GLY A 110 7.76 -4.82 -7.78
CA GLY A 110 8.08 -6.25 -7.55
C GLY A 110 8.76 -6.60 -6.22
N GLY A 111 8.94 -5.67 -5.29
CA GLY A 111 9.58 -5.96 -3.99
C GLY A 111 8.67 -6.60 -2.94
N GLY A 112 8.57 -7.94 -2.94
CA GLY A 112 7.89 -8.66 -1.85
C GLY A 112 7.80 -10.17 -2.00
N ARG A 113 8.93 -10.89 -2.15
CA ARG A 113 8.99 -12.35 -1.97
C ARG A 113 9.59 -12.68 -0.61
N GLY A 114 8.74 -12.64 0.42
CA GLY A 114 8.94 -13.46 1.61
C GLY A 114 8.36 -14.86 1.36
N PRO A 115 9.03 -15.96 1.75
CA PRO A 115 8.46 -17.31 1.60
C PRO A 115 7.23 -17.45 2.50
N GLY A 116 6.03 -17.44 1.91
CA GLY A 116 4.77 -17.64 2.63
C GLY A 116 3.62 -16.67 2.29
N GLY A 117 3.83 -15.68 1.42
CA GLY A 117 2.81 -14.69 1.08
C GLY A 117 1.68 -15.18 0.16
N ARG A 118 0.75 -16.01 0.65
CA ARG A 118 -0.61 -16.10 0.09
C ARG A 118 -1.38 -14.85 0.51
N GLY A 119 -1.30 -13.80 -0.29
CA GLY A 119 -1.95 -12.51 -0.02
C GLY A 119 -2.35 -11.79 -1.30
N GLY A 120 -3.01 -12.49 -2.22
CA GLY A 120 -3.57 -11.94 -3.46
C GLY A 120 -4.85 -11.12 -3.24
N GLY A 121 -4.79 -10.12 -2.37
CA GLY A 121 -5.92 -9.23 -2.06
C GLY A 121 -5.61 -7.78 -2.41
N MET A 122 -6.23 -7.27 -3.49
CA MET A 122 -6.48 -5.84 -3.77
C MET A 122 -5.31 -4.83 -3.78
N ARG A 123 -4.06 -5.24 -3.60
CA ARG A 123 -2.86 -4.39 -3.89
C ARG A 123 -2.33 -4.57 -5.32
N ASN A 124 -2.85 -5.55 -6.05
CA ASN A 124 -2.50 -5.85 -7.45
C ASN A 124 -3.47 -5.23 -8.48
N PHE A 125 -4.47 -4.47 -8.04
CA PHE A 125 -5.51 -3.86 -8.90
C PHE A 125 -5.37 -2.33 -9.00
N GLY A 126 -4.15 -1.81 -8.95
CA GLY A 126 -3.88 -0.40 -9.26
C GLY A 126 -3.68 -0.18 -10.77
N PRO A 127 -4.09 0.97 -11.35
CA PRO A 127 -3.88 1.25 -12.78
C PRO A 127 -2.38 1.19 -13.18
N GLY A 128 -1.47 1.53 -12.26
CA GLY A 128 -0.03 1.38 -12.48
C GLY A 128 0.44 -0.07 -12.61
N ASN A 129 -0.17 -1.01 -11.90
CA ASN A 129 0.15 -2.44 -12.02
C ASN A 129 -0.44 -3.05 -13.30
N LEU A 130 -1.49 -2.45 -13.84
CA LEU A 130 -2.13 -2.89 -15.08
C LEU A 130 -1.41 -2.34 -16.32
N LEU A 131 -1.11 -1.03 -16.32
CA LEU A 131 -0.48 -0.34 -17.45
C LEU A 131 1.04 -0.51 -17.46
N GLY A 132 1.70 -0.57 -16.30
CA GLY A 132 3.15 -0.62 -16.17
C GLY A 132 3.81 -1.71 -17.02
N PRO A 133 3.37 -2.99 -16.93
CA PRO A 133 3.92 -4.07 -17.76
C PRO A 133 3.73 -3.82 -19.27
N ALA A 134 2.59 -3.27 -19.69
CA ALA A 134 2.31 -2.99 -21.09
C ALA A 134 3.20 -1.84 -21.63
N VAL A 135 3.40 -0.80 -20.82
CA VAL A 135 4.28 0.34 -21.16
C VAL A 135 5.74 -0.13 -21.25
N VAL A 136 6.24 -0.89 -20.26
CA VAL A 136 7.61 -1.41 -20.29
C VAL A 136 7.82 -2.30 -21.50
N LYS A 137 6.90 -3.25 -21.76
CA LYS A 137 6.96 -4.11 -22.94
C LYS A 137 6.96 -3.33 -24.27
N ALA A 138 6.27 -2.20 -24.32
CA ALA A 138 6.21 -1.36 -25.51
C ALA A 138 7.45 -0.46 -25.69
N ALA A 139 8.18 -0.17 -24.60
CA ALA A 139 9.36 0.69 -24.57
C ALA A 139 10.67 -0.08 -24.73
N ASP A 140 10.82 -1.21 -24.03
CA ASP A 140 12.02 -2.05 -23.97
C ASP A 140 12.25 -2.74 -25.33
N ALA A 141 12.95 -2.03 -26.21
CA ALA A 141 13.11 -2.41 -27.61
C ALA A 141 14.22 -3.45 -27.78
N ASP A 142 15.24 -3.39 -26.91
CA ASP A 142 16.34 -4.35 -26.89
C ASP A 142 16.06 -5.59 -26.01
N GLN A 143 14.92 -5.60 -25.31
CA GLN A 143 14.43 -6.71 -24.47
C GLN A 143 15.37 -7.05 -23.32
N ASN A 144 16.10 -6.07 -22.80
CA ASN A 144 17.03 -6.26 -21.70
C ASN A 144 16.35 -6.24 -20.31
N GLY A 145 15.04 -5.96 -20.26
CA GLY A 145 14.24 -5.91 -19.04
C GLY A 145 14.29 -4.56 -18.30
N ALA A 146 14.94 -3.55 -18.89
CA ALA A 146 14.98 -2.17 -18.43
C ALA A 146 14.54 -1.21 -19.55
N VAL A 147 14.17 0.01 -19.19
CA VAL A 147 13.81 1.05 -20.16
C VAL A 147 14.78 2.21 -20.01
N THR A 148 15.56 2.47 -21.05
CA THR A 148 16.46 3.62 -21.11
C THR A 148 15.70 4.90 -21.44
N ALA A 149 16.32 6.06 -21.20
CA ALA A 149 15.73 7.35 -21.57
C ALA A 149 15.49 7.47 -23.08
N GLN A 150 16.35 6.87 -23.90
CA GLN A 150 16.22 6.87 -25.36
C GLN A 150 15.01 6.04 -25.81
N GLU A 151 14.85 4.84 -25.25
CA GLU A 151 13.70 3.97 -25.52
C GLU A 151 12.37 4.58 -25.09
N PHE A 152 12.34 5.17 -23.90
CA PHE A 152 11.15 5.88 -23.43
C PHE A 152 10.79 7.07 -24.32
N THR A 153 11.78 7.85 -24.77
CA THR A 153 11.58 8.99 -25.66
C THR A 153 11.08 8.54 -27.04
N ALA A 154 11.65 7.46 -27.57
CA ALA A 154 11.20 6.87 -28.84
C ALA A 154 9.75 6.38 -28.75
N LEU A 155 9.38 5.73 -27.64
CA LEU A 155 8.01 5.32 -27.38
C LEU A 155 7.05 6.52 -27.33
N ALA A 156 7.41 7.56 -26.58
CA ALA A 156 6.59 8.76 -26.43
C ALA A 156 6.36 9.47 -27.78
N ASN A 157 7.42 9.63 -28.59
CA ASN A 157 7.31 10.23 -29.92
C ASN A 157 6.39 9.43 -30.86
N ARG A 158 6.50 8.10 -30.81
CA ARG A 158 5.63 7.21 -31.59
C ARG A 158 4.17 7.38 -31.18
N TRP A 159 3.87 7.24 -29.88
CA TRP A 159 2.50 7.36 -29.38
C TRP A 159 1.92 8.74 -29.60
N PHE A 160 2.71 9.79 -29.43
CA PHE A 160 2.29 11.14 -29.74
C PHE A 160 1.83 11.28 -31.20
N SER A 161 2.64 10.76 -32.12
CA SER A 161 2.31 10.77 -33.56
C SER A 161 1.11 9.89 -33.92
N GLU A 162 0.93 8.77 -33.21
CA GLU A 162 -0.19 7.85 -33.42
C GLU A 162 -1.52 8.37 -32.82
N TRP A 163 -1.45 9.13 -31.72
CA TRP A 163 -2.63 9.57 -30.98
C TRP A 163 -3.10 10.97 -31.41
N ASP A 164 -2.20 11.86 -31.86
CA ASP A 164 -2.54 13.17 -32.44
C ASP A 164 -3.01 13.02 -33.90
N LYS A 165 -4.20 12.41 -34.07
CA LYS A 165 -4.77 12.11 -35.39
C LYS A 165 -5.09 13.38 -36.18
N GLU A 166 -5.43 14.46 -35.48
CA GLU A 166 -5.74 15.77 -36.05
C GLU A 166 -4.46 16.54 -36.42
N LYS A 167 -3.26 16.04 -36.05
CA LYS A 167 -1.95 16.65 -36.29
C LYS A 167 -1.88 18.08 -35.76
N THR A 168 -2.47 18.28 -34.60
CA THR A 168 -2.53 19.58 -33.92
C THR A 168 -1.20 19.96 -33.29
N GLY A 169 -0.30 18.98 -33.08
CA GLY A 169 0.92 19.16 -32.32
C GLY A 169 0.68 19.14 -30.80
N GLU A 170 -0.50 18.70 -30.36
CA GLU A 170 -0.90 18.54 -28.96
C GLU A 170 -1.73 17.27 -28.77
N LEU A 171 -1.82 16.76 -27.54
CA LEU A 171 -2.74 15.67 -27.20
C LEU A 171 -3.77 16.16 -26.18
N LYS A 172 -5.04 16.04 -26.54
CA LYS A 172 -6.16 16.27 -25.64
C LYS A 172 -6.32 15.07 -24.70
N GLN A 173 -6.92 15.30 -23.54
CA GLN A 173 -7.17 14.25 -22.55
C GLN A 173 -7.85 13.00 -23.14
N ALA A 174 -8.81 13.20 -24.04
CA ALA A 174 -9.53 12.10 -24.68
C ALA A 174 -8.63 11.21 -25.55
N GLU A 175 -7.64 11.80 -26.23
CA GLU A 175 -6.70 11.08 -27.11
C GLU A 175 -5.71 10.26 -26.27
N VAL A 176 -5.21 10.84 -25.18
CA VAL A 176 -4.37 10.13 -24.20
C VAL A 176 -5.15 8.97 -23.57
N ALA A 177 -6.40 9.20 -23.15
CA ALA A 177 -7.24 8.17 -22.54
C ALA A 177 -7.53 7.01 -23.52
N ALA A 178 -7.85 7.33 -24.78
CA ALA A 178 -8.07 6.32 -25.82
C ALA A 178 -6.81 5.48 -26.07
N GLY A 179 -5.65 6.12 -26.16
CA GLY A 179 -4.36 5.47 -26.33
C GLY A 179 -4.01 4.51 -25.19
N LEU A 180 -4.17 4.95 -23.94
CA LEU A 180 -3.91 4.12 -22.76
C LEU A 180 -4.88 2.94 -22.64
N ASN A 181 -6.17 3.14 -22.96
CA ASN A 181 -7.16 2.07 -22.93
C ASN A 181 -6.86 0.96 -23.94
N ALA A 182 -6.26 1.29 -25.09
CA ALA A 182 -5.86 0.30 -26.10
C ALA A 182 -4.72 -0.63 -25.64
N LEU A 183 -3.96 -0.25 -24.59
CA LEU A 183 -2.88 -1.07 -24.03
C LEU A 183 -3.38 -2.19 -23.12
N ILE A 184 -4.64 -2.13 -22.68
CA ILE A 184 -5.24 -3.12 -21.79
C ILE A 184 -6.03 -4.11 -22.64
N PRO A 185 -5.61 -5.38 -22.78
CA PRO A 185 -6.42 -6.37 -23.49
C PRO A 185 -7.75 -6.56 -22.76
N PRO A 186 -8.87 -6.72 -23.50
CA PRO A 186 -10.15 -6.99 -22.87
C PRO A 186 -10.03 -8.26 -22.01
N PRO A 187 -10.59 -8.28 -20.79
CA PRO A 187 -10.59 -9.47 -19.97
C PRO A 187 -11.25 -10.62 -20.73
N ASN A 188 -10.49 -11.68 -20.95
CA ASN A 188 -11.02 -12.93 -21.48
C ASN A 188 -11.82 -13.61 -20.37
N PHE A 189 -13.08 -13.19 -20.20
CA PHE A 189 -14.04 -13.96 -19.44
C PHE A 189 -14.33 -15.22 -20.24
N GLY A 190 -13.60 -16.30 -19.94
CA GLY A 190 -13.87 -17.62 -20.52
C GLY A 190 -15.36 -17.91 -20.35
N GLY A 191 -16.10 -17.82 -21.47
CA GLY A 191 -17.50 -18.17 -21.48
C GLY A 191 -17.65 -19.64 -21.07
N PRO A 192 -18.76 -20.01 -20.42
CA PRO A 192 -19.02 -21.42 -20.13
C PRO A 192 -18.97 -22.22 -21.44
N PRO A 193 -18.45 -23.47 -21.43
CA PRO A 193 -18.42 -24.29 -22.63
C PRO A 193 -19.85 -24.44 -23.20
N PRO A 194 -19.99 -24.50 -24.54
CA PRO A 194 -21.29 -24.72 -25.16
C PRO A 194 -21.91 -26.06 -24.71
N PRO A 195 -23.24 -26.16 -24.70
CA PRO A 195 -23.98 -27.28 -24.11
C PRO A 195 -23.64 -28.64 -24.74
#